data_AF-A0A4R0IM30-F1
#
_entry.id   AF-A0A4R0IM30-F1
#
_cell.length_a   1.000
_cell.length_b   1.000
_cell.length_c   1.000
_cell.angle_alpha   90.00
_cell.angle_beta   90.00
_cell.angle_gamma   90.00
#
_symmetry.space_group_name_H-M   'P 1'
#
loop_
_entity.id
_entity.type
_entity.pdbx_description
1 polymer ?
#
loop_
_entity_poly.entity_id
_entity_poly.type
_entity_poly.pdbx_seq_one_letter_code
_entity_poly.pdbx_strand_id
1 'polypeptide(L)'
;MAGSTATSRGPVIRLQGGPRDRWEYYEQDFLDCVRSAQVMGQLHGRPIDHPSSWPLSYERPMSGLIWVWRPGQNCHPNPIG
;
A
#
# COMPACT_ATOMS: atom_id res chain seq x y z
N MET A 1 18.41 16.29 -27.14
CA MET A 1 17.05 16.00 -26.66
C MET A 1 16.99 14.51 -26.35
N ALA A 2 17.12 14.13 -25.07
CA ALA A 2 17.08 12.74 -24.66
C ALA A 2 15.61 12.32 -24.50
N GLY A 3 15.22 11.27 -25.21
CA GLY A 3 13.86 10.75 -25.25
C GLY A 3 13.38 10.32 -23.86
N SER A 4 12.11 10.62 -23.61
CA SER A 4 11.36 10.28 -22.41
C SER A 4 11.62 8.84 -21.98
N THR A 5 12.30 8.70 -20.84
CA THR A 5 12.31 7.47 -20.06
C THR A 5 10.87 7.14 -19.73
N ALA A 6 10.29 6.19 -20.46
CA ALA A 6 9.09 5.49 -20.05
C ALA A 6 9.41 4.88 -18.68
N THR A 7 9.10 5.64 -17.63
CA THR A 7 9.26 5.21 -16.26
C THR A 7 8.28 4.06 -16.11
N SER A 8 8.80 2.84 -16.11
CA SER A 8 8.05 1.62 -15.84
C SER A 8 7.53 1.66 -14.40
N ARG A 9 6.50 2.48 -14.12
CA ARG A 9 5.85 2.62 -12.81
C ARG A 9 5.02 1.39 -12.41
N GLY A 10 5.21 0.27 -13.11
CA GLY A 10 4.37 -0.93 -12.98
C GLY A 10 2.96 -0.72 -13.56
N PRO A 11 2.09 -1.73 -13.44
CA PRO A 11 0.69 -1.59 -13.79
C PRO A 11 -0.02 -0.61 -12.84
N VAL A 12 -1.12 -0.03 -13.32
CA VAL A 12 -2.03 0.74 -12.47
C VAL A 12 -2.86 -0.24 -11.65
N ILE A 13 -2.81 -0.10 -10.33
CA ILE A 13 -3.64 -0.83 -9.38
C ILE A 13 -4.83 0.02 -8.97
N ARG A 14 -5.92 -0.64 -8.60
CA ARG A 14 -7.11 0.00 -8.04
C ARG A 14 -7.34 -0.47 -6.61
N LEU A 15 -7.60 0.47 -5.71
CA LEU A 15 -7.97 0.17 -4.34
C LEU A 15 -9.47 -0.15 -4.26
N GLN A 16 -9.84 -1.12 -3.45
CA GLN A 16 -11.23 -1.52 -3.21
C GLN A 16 -11.53 -1.55 -1.71
N GLY A 17 -12.57 -0.84 -1.30
CA GLY A 17 -12.95 -0.63 0.11
C GLY A 17 -12.07 0.40 0.82
N GLY A 18 -12.43 0.76 2.05
CA GLY A 18 -11.63 1.64 2.91
C GLY A 18 -11.61 3.13 2.50
N PRO A 19 -10.69 3.92 3.07
CA PRO A 19 -10.63 5.39 2.90
C PRO A 19 -10.33 5.87 1.47
N ARG A 20 -9.90 4.97 0.58
CA ARG A 20 -9.50 5.29 -0.79
C ARG A 20 -10.11 4.32 -1.81
N ASP A 21 -11.34 3.87 -1.54
CA ASP A 21 -12.08 3.02 -2.46
C ASP A 21 -12.12 3.63 -3.88
N ARG A 22 -11.84 2.79 -4.89
CA ARG A 22 -11.77 3.12 -6.32
C ARG A 22 -10.65 4.04 -6.75
N TRP A 23 -9.75 4.44 -5.85
CA TRP A 23 -8.58 5.21 -6.26
C TRP A 23 -7.61 4.33 -7.04
N GLU A 24 -6.96 4.94 -8.02
CA GLU A 24 -5.98 4.29 -8.88
C GLU A 24 -4.58 4.81 -8.55
N TYR A 25 -3.62 3.89 -8.47
CA TYR A 25 -2.22 4.18 -8.20
C TYR A 25 -1.35 3.39 -9.16
N TYR A 26 -0.18 3.93 -9.51
CA TYR A 26 0.88 3.08 -10.01
C TYR A 26 1.31 2.11 -8.90
N GLU A 27 1.45 0.81 -9.23
CA GLU A 27 1.81 -0.21 -8.23
C GLU A 27 3.08 0.19 -7.47
N GLN A 28 4.09 0.74 -8.16
CA GLN A 28 5.34 1.13 -7.54
C GLN A 28 5.16 2.31 -6.57
N ASP A 29 4.41 3.34 -6.96
CA ASP A 29 4.15 4.51 -6.09
C ASP A 29 3.36 4.09 -4.83
N PHE A 30 2.43 3.13 -4.99
CA PHE A 30 1.69 2.58 -3.87
C PHE A 30 2.57 1.75 -2.94
N LEU A 31 3.44 0.90 -3.46
CA LEU A 31 4.40 0.13 -2.68
C LEU A 31 5.37 1.03 -1.91
N ASP A 32 5.81 2.14 -2.50
CA ASP A 32 6.65 3.13 -1.82
C ASP A 32 5.89 3.84 -0.71
N CYS A 33 4.59 4.09 -0.89
CA CYS A 33 3.70 4.59 0.14
C CYS A 33 3.53 3.59 1.30
N VAL A 34 3.32 2.30 1.01
CA VAL A 34 3.26 1.22 2.00
C VAL A 34 4.57 1.14 2.79
N ARG A 35 5.72 1.15 2.11
CA ARG A 35 7.05 1.10 2.76
C ARG A 35 7.27 2.31 3.67
N SER A 36 6.92 3.51 3.22
CA SER A 36 7.02 4.73 4.02
C SER A 36 6.11 4.67 5.24
N ALA A 37 4.89 4.14 5.09
CA ALA A 37 3.97 3.93 6.19
C ALA A 37 4.45 2.86 7.19
N GLN A 38 5.15 1.81 6.72
CA GLN A 38 5.78 0.82 7.61
C GLN A 38 6.90 1.46 8.43
N VAL A 39 7.80 2.24 7.79
CA VAL A 39 8.90 2.92 8.49
C VAL A 39 8.36 3.95 9.49
N MET A 40 7.43 4.81 9.07
CA MET A 40 6.85 5.81 9.97
C MET A 40 5.98 5.21 11.07
N GLY A 41 5.24 4.14 10.76
CA GLY A 41 4.42 3.39 11.73
C GLY A 41 5.26 2.66 12.76
N GLN A 42 6.38 2.04 12.34
CA GLN A 42 7.37 1.44 13.23
C GLN A 42 8.08 2.49 14.10
N LEU A 43 8.36 3.68 13.55
CA LEU A 43 9.00 4.76 14.30
C LEU A 43 8.06 5.45 15.30
N HIS A 44 6.75 5.43 15.07
CA HIS A 44 5.79 6.20 15.89
C HIS A 44 4.79 5.38 16.71
N GLY A 45 4.85 4.04 16.68
CA GLY A 45 3.97 3.19 17.51
C GLY A 45 2.48 3.51 17.39
N ARG A 46 2.05 4.07 16.25
CA ARG A 46 0.67 4.56 16.10
C ARG A 46 -0.32 3.41 15.92
N PRO A 47 -1.55 3.55 16.45
CA PRO A 47 -2.61 2.58 16.24
C PRO A 47 -2.87 2.32 14.75
N ILE A 48 -3.26 1.09 14.42
CA ILE A 48 -3.59 0.67 13.05
C ILE A 48 -4.77 1.46 12.45
N ASP A 49 -5.65 1.98 13.31
CA ASP A 49 -6.78 2.84 12.92
C ASP A 49 -6.37 4.30 12.68
N HIS A 50 -5.09 4.64 12.82
CA HIS A 50 -4.63 5.98 12.51
C HIS A 50 -4.82 6.24 11.00
N PRO A 51 -5.36 7.41 10.60
CA PRO A 51 -5.61 7.74 9.20
C PRO A 51 -4.36 7.75 8.31
N SER A 52 -3.15 7.60 8.86
CA SER A 52 -1.88 7.46 8.13
C SER A 52 -1.45 6.02 7.90
N SER A 53 -2.07 5.04 8.58
CA SER A 53 -1.79 3.60 8.46
C SER A 53 -2.62 2.92 7.37
N TRP A 54 -3.46 3.69 6.67
CA TRP A 54 -4.33 3.19 5.61
C TRP A 54 -3.61 2.39 4.52
N PRO A 55 -2.38 2.71 4.03
CA PRO A 55 -1.78 1.95 2.93
C PRO A 55 -1.44 0.53 3.37
N LEU A 56 -1.15 0.35 4.66
CA LEU A 56 -0.84 -0.95 5.26
C LEU A 56 -2.06 -1.87 5.28
N SER A 57 -3.28 -1.32 5.31
CA SER A 57 -4.50 -2.14 5.40
C SER A 57 -4.99 -2.64 4.04
N TYR A 58 -4.28 -2.35 2.95
CA TYR A 58 -4.61 -2.91 1.63
C TYR A 58 -3.79 -4.18 1.37
N GLU A 59 -4.51 -5.27 1.11
CA GLU A 59 -3.92 -6.58 0.78
C GLU A 59 -3.52 -6.61 -0.69
N ARG A 60 -2.26 -7.00 -0.95
CA ARG A 60 -1.77 -7.24 -2.30
C ARG A 60 -2.44 -8.49 -2.87
N PRO A 61 -3.11 -8.42 -4.03
CA PRO A 61 -3.75 -9.58 -4.62
C PRO A 61 -2.69 -10.59 -5.11
N MET A 62 -2.96 -11.89 -4.98
CA MET A 62 -2.12 -12.94 -5.57
C MET A 62 -2.16 -12.93 -7.11
N SER A 63 -3.24 -12.40 -7.69
CA SER A 63 -3.40 -12.19 -9.13
C SER A 63 -4.37 -11.03 -9.38
N GLY A 64 -4.07 -10.18 -10.37
CA GLY A 64 -4.88 -9.01 -10.74
C GLY A 64 -4.36 -7.68 -10.21
N LEU A 65 -5.13 -6.62 -10.46
CA LEU A 65 -4.74 -5.22 -10.18
C LEU A 65 -5.55 -4.58 -9.05
N ILE A 66 -6.45 -5.33 -8.40
CA ILE A 66 -7.34 -4.78 -7.37
C ILE A 66 -6.78 -5.14 -5.98
N TRP A 67 -6.42 -4.12 -5.22
CA TRP A 67 -5.98 -4.25 -3.84
C TRP A 67 -7.15 -4.01 -2.91
N VAL A 68 -7.42 -4.96 -2.02
CA VAL A 68 -8.63 -4.96 -1.19
C VAL A 68 -8.30 -4.48 0.21
N TRP A 69 -9.11 -3.57 0.74
CA TRP A 69 -9.04 -3.12 2.12
C TRP A 69 -9.39 -4.27 3.07
N ARG A 70 -8.44 -4.65 3.91
CA ARG A 70 -8.59 -5.63 4.99
C ARG A 70 -8.40 -4.89 6.32
N PRO A 71 -9.48 -4.43 6.96
CA PRO A 71 -9.37 -3.79 8.27
C PRO A 71 -8.79 -4.81 9.27
N GLY A 72 -7.69 -4.46 9.93
CA GLY A 72 -7.09 -5.27 11.00
C GLY A 72 -6.11 -6.37 10.58
N GLN A 73 -5.73 -6.50 9.31
CA GLN A 73 -4.80 -7.59 8.90
C GLN A 73 -3.33 -7.33 9.25
N ASN A 74 -2.93 -6.10 9.57
CA ASN A 74 -1.54 -5.73 9.84
C ASN A 74 -1.23 -5.54 11.34
N CYS A 75 -1.89 -6.32 12.21
CA CYS A 75 -1.70 -6.18 13.65
C CYS A 75 -0.37 -6.71 14.19
N HIS A 76 0.36 -7.60 13.51
CA HIS A 76 1.67 -8.06 13.99
C HIS A 76 2.57 -8.50 12.83
N PRO A 77 3.89 -8.22 12.87
CA PRO A 77 4.81 -9.10 12.17
C PRO A 77 4.58 -10.50 12.73
N ASN A 78 4.26 -11.46 11.88
CA ASN A 78 4.39 -12.85 12.28
C ASN A 78 5.85 -13.00 12.77
N PRO A 79 6.12 -13.28 14.06
CA PRO A 79 7.46 -13.66 14.43
C PRO A 79 7.69 -14.97 13.70
N ILE A 80 8.49 -14.93 12.63
CA ILE A 80 9.04 -16.15 12.05
C ILE A 80 9.77 -16.82 13.21
N GLY A 81 9.27 -18.00 13.59
CA GLY A 81 9.87 -18.85 14.61
C GLY A 81 11.24 -19.38 14.20
#